data_AF-A0ABC9X6Z5-F1
#
_entry.id   AF-A0ABC9X6Z5-F1
#
_cell.length_a   1.000
_cell.length_b   1.000
_cell.length_c   1.000
_cell.angle_alpha   90.00
_cell.angle_beta   90.00
_cell.angle_gamma   90.00
#
_symmetry.space_group_name_H-M   'P 1'
#
loop_
_entity.id
_entity.type
_entity.pdbx_description
1 polymer ?
#
loop_
_entity_poly.entity_id
_entity_poly.type
_entity_poly.pdbx_seq_one_letter_code
_entity_poly.pdbx_strand_id
1 'polypeptide(L)'
;MDVDVVTLVLLDVLEILHYPVVAIYAYFAFEFCRRYQVIEGIVSPVNDDYGKKGLVSARHRIAMAKLALETSDWIRVDPWETEQETWTETVKVLRHHYNESLRLLQSKKEFMKNKQPIERSTEDSLSYQHSVLPELKLLCGADFLQTFKTPNLWKERHIKEIVEKFGLVCISRAGSDPAQYIKESDLLTKFQHNIFLVKEWIQNEISATHIRYALCRGLSVKYLIPDSVISYIAHHNIYTEESERRNEDVNVAVRKIANLLKPDKEILQNGDHMIIKTLSTFRNYIMEFDVGKEFEEDLAGVDDRKCMDLKEDAYSFLT
;
A
#
# COMPACT_ATOMS: atom_id res chain seq x y z
N MET A 1 15.98 27.81 -1.04
CA MET A 1 15.10 26.67 -1.38
C MET A 1 16.03 25.48 -1.29
N ASP A 2 15.94 24.71 -0.20
CA ASP A 2 17.15 24.06 0.32
C ASP A 2 17.12 22.52 0.27
N VAL A 3 16.01 21.89 -0.13
CA VAL A 3 15.92 20.42 -0.20
C VAL A 3 14.97 19.96 -1.31
N ASP A 4 15.45 19.06 -2.16
CA ASP A 4 14.66 18.34 -3.16
C ASP A 4 13.85 17.22 -2.48
N VAL A 5 12.59 17.03 -2.86
CA VAL A 5 11.73 15.97 -2.31
C VAL A 5 11.19 15.10 -3.42
N VAL A 6 11.37 13.79 -3.28
CA VAL A 6 10.62 12.78 -4.02
C VAL A 6 9.44 12.38 -3.15
N THR A 7 8.24 12.45 -3.71
CA THR A 7 7.04 12.05 -2.99
C THR A 7 6.60 10.67 -3.48
N LEU A 8 6.57 9.69 -2.58
CA LEU A 8 6.01 8.37 -2.86
C LEU A 8 4.53 8.38 -2.48
N VAL A 9 3.68 8.15 -3.46
CA VAL A 9 2.26 7.88 -3.29
C VAL A 9 2.09 6.37 -3.35
N LEU A 10 1.85 5.75 -2.20
CA LEU A 10 1.43 4.35 -2.17
C LEU A 10 -0.06 4.32 -2.52
N LEU A 11 -0.37 3.87 -3.73
CA LEU A 11 -1.75 3.72 -4.13
C LEU A 11 -2.17 2.27 -3.91
N ASP A 12 -2.99 2.05 -2.90
CA ASP A 12 -4.00 1.03 -3.02
C ASP A 12 -4.83 1.35 -4.28
N VAL A 13 -5.26 0.31 -4.99
CA VAL A 13 -6.19 0.32 -6.16
C VAL A 13 -7.31 1.37 -6.08
N LEU A 14 -7.72 1.68 -4.86
CA LEU A 14 -8.82 2.55 -4.54
C LEU A 14 -8.56 4.05 -4.75
N GLU A 15 -7.35 4.46 -5.11
CA GLU A 15 -7.04 5.87 -5.30
C GLU A 15 -6.64 6.21 -6.75
N ILE A 16 -6.37 5.20 -7.58
CA ILE A 16 -6.06 5.39 -9.02
C ILE A 16 -7.29 5.83 -9.82
N LEU A 17 -8.49 5.42 -9.40
CA LEU A 17 -9.78 5.90 -9.96
C LEU A 17 -10.18 7.27 -9.44
N HIS A 18 -9.21 8.04 -8.98
CA HIS A 18 -9.39 9.32 -8.36
C HIS A 18 -8.35 10.26 -8.98
N TYR A 19 -8.47 10.46 -10.28
CA TYR A 19 -7.54 11.28 -11.06
C TYR A 19 -7.43 12.73 -10.58
N PRO A 20 -8.52 13.38 -10.09
CA PRO A 20 -8.36 14.64 -9.39
C PRO A 20 -7.45 14.45 -8.18
N VAL A 21 -7.58 13.36 -7.41
CA VAL A 21 -6.84 13.15 -6.16
C VAL A 21 -5.35 12.93 -6.34
N VAL A 22 -4.86 12.16 -7.30
CA VAL A 22 -3.39 12.03 -7.44
C VAL A 22 -2.77 13.37 -7.83
N ALA A 23 -3.35 14.08 -8.80
CA ALA A 23 -2.87 15.40 -9.20
C ALA A 23 -3.08 16.47 -8.12
N ILE A 24 -4.19 16.43 -7.38
CA ILE A 24 -4.52 17.34 -6.27
C ILE A 24 -3.61 17.07 -5.08
N TYR A 25 -3.35 15.81 -4.73
CA TYR A 25 -2.48 15.45 -3.61
C TYR A 25 -1.04 15.88 -3.89
N ALA A 26 -0.65 15.74 -5.16
CA ALA A 26 0.66 16.10 -5.65
C ALA A 26 0.80 17.63 -5.84
N TYR A 27 -0.27 18.32 -6.25
CA TYR A 27 -0.39 19.80 -6.25
C TYR A 27 -0.43 20.37 -4.83
N PHE A 28 -1.11 19.72 -3.89
CA PHE A 28 -1.11 20.11 -2.49
C PHE A 28 0.26 19.86 -1.84
N ALA A 29 0.97 18.80 -2.22
CA ALA A 29 2.38 18.61 -1.87
C ALA A 29 3.28 19.69 -2.48
N PHE A 30 2.94 20.22 -3.67
CA PHE A 30 3.61 21.37 -4.28
C PHE A 30 3.35 22.68 -3.52
N GLU A 31 2.09 22.98 -3.16
CA GLU A 31 1.70 24.08 -2.27
C GLU A 31 2.27 23.93 -0.85
N PHE A 32 2.60 22.69 -0.43
CA PHE A 32 3.16 22.37 0.87
C PHE A 32 4.54 23.01 1.12
N CYS A 33 5.24 23.46 0.08
CA CYS A 33 6.67 23.67 0.17
C CYS A 33 7.11 25.08 -0.25
N ARG A 34 6.88 26.06 0.63
CA ARG A 34 7.73 27.26 0.66
C ARG A 34 9.22 26.95 0.96
N ARG A 35 9.54 25.69 1.32
CA ARG A 35 10.89 25.24 1.74
C ARG A 35 11.49 24.09 0.92
N TYR A 36 10.69 23.37 0.14
CA TYR A 36 11.13 22.20 -0.63
C TYR A 36 10.76 22.34 -2.10
N GLN A 37 11.48 21.64 -2.96
CA GLN A 37 11.15 21.49 -4.37
C GLN A 37 10.74 20.04 -4.63
N VAL A 38 9.49 19.82 -5.04
CA VAL A 38 9.03 18.48 -5.43
C VAL A 38 9.58 18.17 -6.82
N ILE A 39 10.41 17.14 -6.95
CA ILE A 39 11.10 16.80 -8.20
C ILE A 39 10.49 15.59 -8.92
N GLU A 40 9.78 14.73 -8.20
CA GLU A 40 9.18 13.51 -8.74
C GLU A 40 8.06 12.99 -7.83
N GLY A 41 7.02 12.45 -8.45
CA GLY A 41 5.97 11.67 -7.82
C GLY A 41 6.04 10.21 -8.26
N ILE A 42 5.95 9.28 -7.32
CA ILE A 42 5.93 7.84 -7.63
C ILE A 42 4.61 7.26 -7.17
N VAL A 43 3.84 6.71 -8.09
CA VAL A 43 2.69 5.84 -7.80
C VAL A 43 3.17 4.41 -7.74
N SER A 44 3.10 3.78 -6.56
CA SER A 44 3.43 2.36 -6.36
C SER A 44 2.16 1.56 -6.05
N PRO A 45 1.61 0.80 -7.02
CA PRO A 45 0.44 -0.02 -6.76
C PRO A 45 0.76 -1.19 -5.82
N VAL A 46 -0.13 -1.44 -4.86
CA VAL A 46 0.05 -2.53 -3.88
C VAL A 46 0.14 -3.92 -4.53
N ASN A 47 0.83 -4.90 -3.94
CA ASN A 47 0.82 -6.29 -4.44
C ASN A 47 -0.59 -6.94 -4.41
N ASP A 48 -0.86 -7.93 -5.29
CA ASP A 48 -2.14 -8.65 -5.32
C ASP A 48 -2.40 -9.50 -4.06
N ASP A 49 -1.33 -9.98 -3.43
CA ASP A 49 -1.38 -10.73 -2.16
C ASP A 49 -1.76 -9.86 -0.96
N TYR A 50 -1.91 -8.55 -1.15
CA TYR A 50 -2.46 -7.67 -0.10
C TYR A 50 -3.84 -8.12 0.37
N GLY A 51 -4.61 -8.76 -0.52
CA GLY A 51 -5.81 -9.47 -0.12
C GLY A 51 -6.99 -8.57 0.27
N LYS A 52 -7.01 -7.31 -0.17
CA LYS A 52 -8.15 -6.41 0.04
C LYS A 52 -9.38 -6.93 -0.70
N LYS A 53 -10.57 -6.79 -0.10
CA LYS A 53 -11.83 -7.04 -0.79
C LYS A 53 -11.95 -6.15 -2.04
N GLY A 54 -12.36 -6.73 -3.16
CA GLY A 54 -12.51 -6.02 -4.43
C GLY A 54 -11.19 -5.66 -5.14
N LEU A 55 -10.05 -6.22 -4.69
CA LEU A 55 -8.73 -5.94 -5.29
C LEU A 55 -8.61 -6.59 -6.67
N VAL A 56 -8.72 -5.81 -7.74
CA VAL A 56 -8.44 -6.29 -9.11
C VAL A 56 -6.94 -6.47 -9.33
N SER A 57 -6.56 -7.29 -10.32
CA SER A 57 -5.17 -7.70 -10.51
C SER A 57 -4.21 -6.53 -10.77
N ALA A 58 -2.97 -6.66 -10.32
CA ALA A 58 -1.92 -5.66 -10.43
C ALA A 58 -1.75 -5.15 -11.87
N ARG A 59 -1.80 -6.07 -12.83
CA ARG A 59 -1.73 -5.77 -14.27
C ARG A 59 -2.72 -4.68 -14.68
N HIS A 60 -3.99 -4.82 -14.29
CA HIS A 60 -5.02 -3.86 -14.64
C HIS A 60 -4.81 -2.52 -13.94
N ARG A 61 -4.35 -2.55 -12.70
CA ARG A 61 -4.11 -1.34 -11.90
C ARG A 61 -2.95 -0.51 -12.42
N ILE A 62 -1.86 -1.16 -12.79
CA ILE A 62 -0.71 -0.51 -13.43
C ILE A 62 -1.12 0.12 -14.76
N ALA A 63 -1.89 -0.61 -15.58
CA ALA A 63 -2.38 -0.09 -16.86
C ALA A 63 -3.28 1.14 -16.67
N MET A 64 -4.26 1.06 -15.76
CA MET A 64 -5.13 2.19 -15.43
C MET A 64 -4.36 3.38 -14.85
N ALA A 65 -3.38 3.14 -13.98
CA ALA A 65 -2.54 4.20 -13.43
C ALA A 65 -1.69 4.90 -14.50
N LYS A 66 -1.14 4.14 -15.46
CA LYS A 66 -0.38 4.70 -16.59
C LYS A 66 -1.27 5.53 -17.51
N LEU A 67 -2.48 5.07 -17.81
CA LEU A 67 -3.47 5.81 -18.60
C LEU A 67 -3.93 7.07 -17.87
N ALA A 68 -4.14 6.97 -16.55
CA ALA A 68 -4.48 8.14 -15.75
C ALA A 68 -3.37 9.18 -15.79
N LEU A 69 -2.11 8.76 -15.66
CA LEU A 69 -0.95 9.66 -15.60
C LEU A 69 -0.37 10.04 -16.97
N GLU A 70 -1.06 9.76 -18.07
CA GLU A 70 -0.52 9.96 -19.43
C GLU A 70 -0.15 11.43 -19.74
N THR A 71 -0.82 12.37 -19.09
CA THR A 71 -0.58 13.82 -19.23
C THR A 71 0.35 14.39 -18.14
N SER A 72 0.79 13.57 -17.18
CA SER A 72 1.71 14.01 -16.13
C SER A 72 3.15 13.94 -16.62
N ASP A 73 3.91 15.00 -16.38
CA ASP A 73 5.34 15.12 -16.71
C ASP A 73 6.27 14.82 -15.53
N TRP A 74 5.72 14.64 -14.33
CA TRP A 74 6.50 14.50 -13.09
C TRP A 74 6.08 13.33 -12.19
N ILE A 75 4.91 12.72 -12.45
CA ILE A 75 4.43 11.55 -11.71
C ILE A 75 4.53 10.31 -12.60
N ARG A 76 5.19 9.26 -12.11
CA ARG A 76 5.30 7.97 -12.80
C ARG A 76 4.70 6.83 -12.00
N VAL A 77 4.35 5.75 -12.68
CA VAL A 77 3.97 4.47 -12.06
C VAL A 77 5.21 3.58 -11.93
N ASP A 78 5.44 3.03 -10.74
CA ASP A 78 6.47 2.04 -10.48
C ASP A 78 5.84 0.69 -10.10
N PRO A 79 6.05 -0.38 -10.87
CA PRO A 79 5.44 -1.69 -10.61
C PRO A 79 6.20 -2.53 -9.57
N TRP A 80 7.33 -2.06 -9.02
CA TRP A 80 8.23 -2.89 -8.21
C TRP A 80 7.53 -3.63 -7.07
N GLU A 81 6.61 -3.00 -6.35
CA GLU A 81 5.87 -3.66 -5.26
C GLU A 81 4.99 -4.82 -5.78
N THR A 82 4.37 -4.63 -6.94
CA THR A 82 3.53 -5.66 -7.56
C THR A 82 4.31 -6.83 -8.13
N GLU A 83 5.59 -6.62 -8.43
CA GLU A 83 6.50 -7.64 -8.96
C GLU A 83 7.12 -8.50 -7.86
N GLN A 84 6.90 -8.17 -6.58
CA GLN A 84 7.33 -9.00 -5.46
C GLN A 84 6.50 -10.28 -5.37
N GLU A 85 7.11 -11.37 -4.89
CA GLU A 85 6.44 -12.67 -4.77
C GLU A 85 5.22 -12.63 -3.84
N THR A 86 5.24 -11.77 -2.82
CA THR A 86 4.16 -11.62 -1.84
C THR A 86 4.01 -10.16 -1.43
N TRP A 87 2.95 -9.86 -0.66
CA TRP A 87 2.73 -8.53 -0.10
C TRP A 87 3.95 -8.01 0.66
N THR A 88 4.29 -6.75 0.38
CA THR A 88 5.48 -6.08 0.93
C THR A 88 5.08 -4.95 1.88
N GLU A 89 5.70 -4.89 3.06
CA GLU A 89 5.42 -3.80 3.99
C GLU A 89 5.83 -2.44 3.41
N THR A 90 4.99 -1.41 3.61
CA THR A 90 5.22 -0.02 3.17
C THR A 90 6.64 0.49 3.42
N VAL A 91 7.23 0.21 4.60
CA VAL A 91 8.60 0.64 4.92
C VAL A 91 9.65 0.01 4.00
N LYS A 92 9.43 -1.20 3.50
CA LYS A 92 10.33 -1.85 2.53
C LYS A 92 10.21 -1.20 1.15
N VAL A 93 9.00 -0.84 0.73
CA VAL A 93 8.75 -0.08 -0.50
C VAL A 93 9.45 1.28 -0.44
N LEU A 94 9.33 2.00 0.68
CA LEU A 94 10.05 3.25 0.91
C LEU A 94 11.57 3.08 0.85
N ARG A 95 12.11 2.04 1.52
CA ARG A 95 13.56 1.74 1.45
C ARG A 95 14.01 1.44 0.02
N HIS A 96 13.22 0.71 -0.76
CA HIS A 96 13.53 0.41 -2.15
C HIS A 96 13.66 1.70 -2.96
N HIS A 97 12.63 2.54 -2.99
CA HIS A 97 12.65 3.78 -3.77
C HIS A 97 13.70 4.76 -3.27
N TYR A 98 13.96 4.82 -1.96
CA TYR A 98 15.04 5.64 -1.42
C TYR A 98 16.41 5.17 -1.93
N ASN A 99 16.68 3.86 -1.87
CA ASN A 99 17.93 3.29 -2.36
C ASN A 99 18.11 3.45 -3.89
N GLU A 100 17.04 3.35 -4.66
CA GLU A 100 17.08 3.63 -6.10
C GLU A 100 17.40 5.10 -6.38
N SER A 101 16.78 6.04 -5.66
CA SER A 101 17.12 7.47 -5.74
C SER A 101 18.60 7.73 -5.38
N LEU A 102 19.12 7.06 -4.35
CA LEU A 102 20.56 7.12 -4.00
C LEU A 102 21.45 6.66 -5.17
N ARG A 103 21.13 5.51 -5.77
CA ARG A 103 21.90 4.91 -6.88
C ARG A 103 21.90 5.81 -8.11
N LEU A 104 20.74 6.37 -8.47
CA LEU A 104 20.59 7.28 -9.60
C LEU A 104 21.39 8.58 -9.42
N LEU A 105 21.47 9.10 -8.19
CA LEU A 105 22.31 10.26 -7.91
C LEU A 105 23.80 9.95 -8.00
N GLN A 106 24.23 8.80 -7.48
CA GLN A 106 25.62 8.38 -7.54
C GLN A 106 26.07 8.20 -8.99
N SER A 107 25.27 7.52 -9.82
CA SER A 107 25.58 7.32 -11.24
C SER A 107 25.63 8.64 -12.03
N LYS A 108 24.71 9.58 -11.76
CA LYS A 108 24.75 10.94 -12.33
C LYS A 108 26.03 11.70 -11.93
N LYS A 109 26.44 11.62 -10.66
CA LYS A 109 27.67 12.27 -10.17
C LYS A 109 28.93 11.68 -10.82
N GLU A 110 28.98 10.38 -11.05
CA GLU A 110 30.09 9.72 -11.76
C GLU A 110 30.13 10.12 -13.24
N PHE A 111 28.97 10.13 -13.91
CA PHE A 111 28.89 10.56 -15.30
C PHE A 111 29.34 12.01 -15.52
N MET A 112 28.99 12.92 -14.60
CA MET A 112 29.43 14.32 -14.66
C MET A 112 30.93 14.49 -14.33
N LYS A 113 31.50 13.70 -13.42
CA LYS A 113 32.94 13.73 -13.14
C LYS A 113 33.78 13.25 -14.32
N ASN A 114 33.27 12.31 -15.11
CA ASN A 114 33.94 11.80 -16.30
C ASN A 114 33.84 12.74 -17.52
N LYS A 115 33.10 13.85 -17.41
CA LYS A 115 32.99 14.91 -18.42
C LYS A 115 33.41 16.26 -17.82
N GLN A 116 34.69 16.66 -17.89
CA GLN A 116 35.07 18.09 -18.02
C GLN A 116 36.59 18.28 -18.28
N PRO A 117 37.05 19.35 -18.97
CA PRO A 117 36.32 20.33 -19.78
C PRO A 117 36.91 20.56 -21.20
N ILE A 118 36.05 20.71 -22.22
CA ILE A 118 36.43 21.40 -23.47
C ILE A 118 35.42 22.53 -23.70
N GLU A 119 35.95 23.74 -23.48
CA GLU A 119 35.56 25.07 -23.94
C GLU A 119 34.20 25.68 -23.56
N ARG A 120 34.34 26.93 -23.09
CA ARG A 120 33.27 27.88 -22.77
C ARG A 120 32.57 28.32 -24.04
N SER A 121 31.25 28.20 -24.07
CA SER A 121 30.39 29.18 -24.75
C SER A 121 29.07 29.31 -24.00
N THR A 122 28.54 30.52 -24.10
CA THR A 122 27.55 31.17 -23.25
C THR A 122 26.11 30.79 -23.58
N GLU A 123 25.31 30.86 -22.51
CA GLU A 123 23.87 31.17 -22.45
C GLU A 123 22.84 30.07 -22.77
N ASP A 124 21.92 29.95 -21.81
CA ASP A 124 20.66 29.20 -21.77
C ASP A 124 20.70 27.69 -21.87
N SER A 125 21.02 27.06 -20.74
CA SER A 125 20.56 25.70 -20.43
C SER A 125 20.34 25.55 -18.93
N LEU A 126 19.09 25.25 -18.56
CA LEU A 126 18.51 25.01 -17.22
C LEU A 126 19.24 23.94 -16.37
N SER A 127 20.53 24.12 -16.16
CA SER A 127 21.46 23.18 -15.54
C SER A 127 21.85 23.64 -14.13
N TYR A 128 20.87 23.87 -13.27
CA TYR A 128 21.08 23.90 -11.82
C TYR A 128 20.90 22.45 -11.31
N GLN A 129 21.99 21.72 -11.05
CA GLN A 129 22.68 21.65 -9.75
C GLN A 129 21.84 21.05 -8.59
N HIS A 130 21.31 19.83 -8.72
CA HIS A 130 20.91 19.06 -7.52
C HIS A 130 22.14 18.44 -6.85
N SER A 131 22.75 19.18 -5.92
CA SER A 131 23.89 18.72 -5.10
C SER A 131 23.46 17.93 -3.86
N VAL A 132 22.20 18.12 -3.44
CA VAL A 132 21.58 17.55 -2.24
C VAL A 132 20.87 16.23 -2.57
N LEU A 133 20.83 15.31 -1.62
CA LEU A 133 20.11 14.06 -1.75
C LEU A 133 18.60 14.33 -1.59
N PRO A 134 17.72 13.89 -2.50
CA PRO A 134 16.31 14.14 -2.32
C PRO A 134 15.80 13.34 -1.12
N GLU A 135 14.95 13.97 -0.34
CA GLU A 135 14.20 13.29 0.71
C GLU A 135 13.04 12.51 0.09
N LEU A 136 12.81 11.28 0.56
CA LEU A 136 11.64 10.51 0.18
C LEU A 136 10.56 10.66 1.25
N LYS A 137 9.39 11.20 0.90
CA LYS A 137 8.23 11.32 1.79
C LYS A 137 7.13 10.35 1.38
N LEU A 138 6.44 9.76 2.35
CA LEU A 138 5.22 9.00 2.09
C LEU A 138 4.01 9.94 2.07
N LEU A 139 3.33 10.02 0.95
CA LEU A 139 2.05 10.72 0.80
C LEU A 139 0.91 9.80 1.21
N CYS A 140 0.01 10.28 2.06
CA CYS A 140 -1.10 9.49 2.57
C CYS A 140 -2.30 10.38 2.97
N GLY A 141 -3.47 9.77 3.11
CA GLY A 141 -4.63 10.41 3.73
C GLY A 141 -4.61 10.35 5.26
N ALA A 142 -5.43 11.18 5.90
CA ALA A 142 -5.60 11.15 7.36
C ALA A 142 -6.20 9.82 7.88
N ASP A 143 -6.94 9.10 7.04
CA ASP A 143 -7.43 7.74 7.29
C ASP A 143 -6.29 6.73 7.38
N PHE A 144 -5.33 6.78 6.45
CA PHE A 144 -4.12 5.96 6.52
C PHE A 144 -3.32 6.21 7.81
N LEU A 145 -3.12 7.49 8.18
CA LEU A 145 -2.40 7.85 9.40
C LEU A 145 -3.08 7.28 10.66
N GLN A 146 -4.42 7.28 10.72
CA GLN A 146 -5.17 6.68 11.82
C GLN A 146 -4.93 5.16 11.94
N THR A 147 -4.68 4.47 10.82
CA THR A 147 -4.46 3.03 10.85
C THR A 147 -3.23 2.62 11.67
N PHE A 148 -2.28 3.51 11.94
CA PHE A 148 -1.15 3.25 12.84
C PHE A 148 -1.57 2.83 14.25
N LYS A 149 -2.77 3.22 14.71
CA LYS A 149 -3.32 2.80 16.00
C LYS A 149 -4.01 1.43 15.95
N THR A 150 -4.22 0.87 14.76
CA THR A 150 -4.91 -0.42 14.60
C THR A 150 -4.00 -1.53 15.13
N PRO A 151 -4.42 -2.28 16.16
CA PRO A 151 -3.61 -3.35 16.73
C PRO A 151 -3.17 -4.35 15.66
N ASN A 152 -1.90 -4.78 15.72
CA ASN A 152 -1.28 -5.78 14.83
C ASN A 152 -1.21 -5.43 13.33
N LEU A 153 -1.73 -4.27 12.90
CA LEU A 153 -1.66 -3.86 11.50
C LEU A 153 -0.26 -3.36 11.11
N TRP A 154 0.42 -2.72 12.06
CA TRP A 154 1.72 -2.10 11.89
C TRP A 154 2.69 -2.57 12.97
N LYS A 155 3.92 -2.91 12.57
CA LYS A 155 5.02 -3.13 13.52
C LYS A 155 5.49 -1.75 13.99
N GLU A 156 5.58 -1.53 15.30
CA GLU A 156 5.97 -0.23 15.86
C GLU A 156 7.33 0.27 15.32
N ARG A 157 8.30 -0.65 15.16
CA ARG A 157 9.60 -0.35 14.52
C ARG A 157 9.48 0.16 13.09
N HIS A 158 8.46 -0.25 12.35
CA HIS A 158 8.20 0.21 10.98
C HIS A 158 7.57 1.59 11.00
N ILE A 159 6.60 1.85 11.89
CA ILE A 159 6.03 3.19 12.07
C ILE A 159 7.15 4.18 12.41
N LYS A 160 7.99 3.85 13.40
CA LYS A 160 9.13 4.67 13.82
C LYS A 160 10.02 5.00 12.63
N GLU A 161 10.42 4.00 11.85
CA GLU A 161 11.30 4.22 10.71
C GLU A 161 10.65 5.07 9.61
N ILE A 162 9.35 4.89 9.35
CA ILE A 162 8.59 5.72 8.41
C ILE A 162 8.67 7.19 8.82
N VAL A 163 8.33 7.51 10.07
CA VAL A 163 8.27 8.92 10.52
C VAL A 163 9.63 9.53 10.84
N GLU A 164 10.62 8.71 11.22
CA GLU A 164 11.97 9.16 11.57
C GLU A 164 12.84 9.37 10.33
N LYS A 165 12.88 8.40 9.40
CA LYS A 165 13.81 8.44 8.26
C LYS A 165 13.23 9.04 6.99
N PHE A 166 11.97 8.74 6.70
CA PHE A 166 11.34 9.15 5.44
C PHE A 166 10.53 10.43 5.68
N GLY A 167 9.50 10.33 6.52
CA GLY A 167 8.54 11.40 6.80
C GLY A 167 7.22 11.16 6.08
N LEU A 168 6.20 11.91 6.51
CA LEU A 168 4.84 11.78 6.01
C LEU A 168 4.35 13.11 5.48
N VAL A 169 3.67 13.10 4.35
CA VAL A 169 2.78 14.17 3.90
C VAL A 169 1.37 13.62 4.02
N CYS A 170 0.62 14.11 5.01
CA CYS A 170 -0.72 13.64 5.35
C CYS A 170 -1.74 14.67 4.89
N ILE A 171 -2.60 14.28 3.94
CA ILE A 171 -3.67 15.12 3.43
C ILE A 171 -4.93 14.88 4.26
N SER A 172 -5.41 15.97 4.86
CA SER A 172 -6.59 15.99 5.72
C SER A 172 -7.81 16.44 4.93
N ARG A 173 -8.86 15.63 4.98
CA ARG A 173 -10.20 15.98 4.50
C ARG A 173 -11.00 16.65 5.62
N ALA A 174 -12.15 17.22 5.28
CA ALA A 174 -13.09 17.73 6.28
C ALA A 174 -13.61 16.58 7.15
N GLY A 175 -13.59 16.76 8.48
CA GLY A 175 -14.06 15.76 9.45
C GLY A 175 -12.97 14.86 10.04
N SER A 176 -11.74 14.89 9.53
CA SER A 176 -10.57 14.25 10.17
C SER A 176 -9.70 15.27 10.89
N ASP A 177 -9.22 14.97 12.10
CA ASP A 177 -8.22 15.78 12.82
C ASP A 177 -6.90 15.01 12.99
N PRO A 178 -6.04 14.97 11.94
CA PRO A 178 -4.75 14.31 12.02
C PRO A 178 -3.80 14.97 13.03
N ALA A 179 -3.99 16.24 13.37
CA ALA A 179 -3.18 16.90 14.39
C ALA A 179 -3.47 16.34 15.78
N GLN A 180 -4.73 16.04 16.09
CA GLN A 180 -5.10 15.33 17.32
C GLN A 180 -4.46 13.94 17.37
N TYR A 181 -4.52 13.15 16.29
CA TYR A 181 -3.95 11.80 16.29
C TYR A 181 -2.43 11.78 16.51
N ILE A 182 -1.72 12.77 15.98
CA ILE A 182 -0.27 12.92 16.21
C ILE A 182 0.00 13.19 17.69
N LYS A 183 -0.74 14.12 18.32
CA LYS A 183 -0.58 14.49 19.74
C LYS A 183 -0.86 13.34 20.70
N GLU A 184 -1.78 12.45 20.35
CA GLU A 184 -2.13 11.28 21.17
C GLU A 184 -1.11 10.13 21.08
N SER A 185 -0.12 10.23 20.18
CA SER A 185 0.94 9.23 20.04
C SER A 185 2.29 9.83 20.39
N ASP A 186 2.94 9.30 21.43
CA ASP A 186 4.28 9.72 21.85
C ASP A 186 5.30 9.61 20.70
N LEU A 187 5.20 8.53 19.91
CA LEU A 187 6.06 8.29 18.76
C LEU A 187 5.85 9.33 17.65
N LEU A 188 4.60 9.60 17.27
CA LEU A 188 4.30 10.59 16.22
C LEU A 188 4.62 12.01 16.68
N THR A 189 4.33 12.35 17.94
CA THR A 189 4.67 13.64 18.54
C THR A 189 6.18 13.88 18.52
N LYS A 190 6.98 12.86 18.88
CA LYS A 190 8.45 12.95 18.85
C LYS A 190 8.99 13.29 17.45
N PHE A 191 8.39 12.75 16.40
CA PHE A 191 8.80 12.97 15.01
C PHE A 191 7.87 13.92 14.23
N GLN A 192 7.08 14.75 14.93
CA GLN A 192 6.09 15.64 14.30
C GLN A 192 6.71 16.63 13.30
N HIS A 193 7.98 17.00 13.49
CA HIS A 193 8.71 17.90 12.59
C HIS A 193 8.90 17.31 11.18
N ASN A 194 8.75 15.98 11.05
CA ASN A 194 8.85 15.24 9.79
C ASN A 194 7.48 14.72 9.31
N ILE A 195 6.39 15.20 9.92
CA ILE A 195 5.01 14.89 9.56
C ILE A 195 4.31 16.18 9.14
N PHE A 196 3.85 16.19 7.91
CA PHE A 196 3.43 17.38 7.20
C PHE A 196 1.92 17.30 6.93
N LEU A 197 1.14 18.15 7.61
CA LEU A 197 -0.32 18.14 7.49
C LEU A 197 -0.80 19.12 6.42
N VAL A 198 -1.32 18.60 5.31
CA VAL A 198 -1.87 19.41 4.23
C VAL A 198 -3.39 19.43 4.33
N LYS A 199 -3.98 20.62 4.33
CA LYS A 199 -5.44 20.75 4.35
C LYS A 199 -5.98 20.80 2.92
N GLU A 200 -6.87 19.87 2.60
CA GLU A 200 -7.64 19.92 1.36
C GLU A 200 -8.74 20.98 1.48
N TRP A 201 -8.69 22.04 0.67
CA TRP A 201 -9.69 23.13 0.70
C TRP A 201 -10.93 22.83 -0.14
N ILE A 202 -10.78 21.95 -1.14
CA ILE A 202 -11.88 21.50 -2.01
C ILE A 202 -12.25 20.10 -1.57
N GLN A 203 -13.45 19.93 -1.03
CA GLN A 203 -13.94 18.61 -0.62
C GLN A 203 -14.17 17.74 -1.85
N ASN A 204 -13.31 16.73 -2.03
CA ASN A 204 -13.56 15.67 -3.01
C ASN A 204 -14.08 14.41 -2.29
N GLU A 205 -15.41 14.23 -2.30
CA GLU A 205 -16.08 13.09 -1.64
C GLU A 205 -16.16 11.83 -2.51
N ILE A 206 -15.59 11.86 -3.70
CA ILE A 206 -15.54 10.68 -4.56
C ILE A 206 -14.59 9.65 -3.91
N SER A 207 -14.92 8.37 -4.00
CA SER A 207 -14.05 7.29 -3.53
C SER A 207 -14.04 6.19 -4.57
N ALA A 208 -12.97 5.41 -4.70
CA ALA A 208 -13.04 4.30 -5.65
C ALA A 208 -14.09 3.26 -5.27
N THR A 209 -14.51 3.15 -4.01
CA THR A 209 -15.64 2.29 -3.66
C THR A 209 -16.92 2.78 -4.34
N HIS A 210 -17.16 4.09 -4.36
CA HIS A 210 -18.28 4.68 -5.09
C HIS A 210 -18.12 4.52 -6.61
N ILE A 211 -16.91 4.67 -7.16
CA ILE A 211 -16.66 4.47 -8.60
C ILE A 211 -16.90 3.01 -9.01
N ARG A 212 -16.36 2.04 -8.27
CA ARG A 212 -16.57 0.61 -8.55
C ARG A 212 -18.04 0.23 -8.43
N TYR A 213 -18.74 0.74 -7.42
CA TYR A 213 -20.19 0.57 -7.27
C TYR A 213 -20.97 1.11 -8.48
N ALA A 214 -20.64 2.32 -8.94
CA ALA A 214 -21.27 2.92 -10.11
C ALA A 214 -21.02 2.09 -11.37
N LEU A 215 -19.76 1.67 -11.60
CA LEU A 215 -19.37 0.83 -12.73
C LEU A 215 -20.10 -0.52 -12.72
N CYS A 216 -20.18 -1.20 -11.57
CA CYS A 216 -20.89 -2.48 -11.44
C CYS A 216 -22.39 -2.37 -11.79
N ARG A 217 -22.99 -1.18 -11.63
CA ARG A 217 -24.40 -0.93 -11.94
C ARG A 217 -24.63 -0.32 -13.33
N GLY A 218 -23.58 -0.21 -14.16
CA GLY A 218 -23.66 0.43 -15.47
C GLY A 218 -23.96 1.94 -15.40
N LEU A 219 -23.70 2.57 -14.25
CA LEU A 219 -23.83 4.03 -14.10
C LEU A 219 -22.61 4.71 -14.72
N SER A 220 -22.83 5.92 -15.25
CA SER A 220 -21.75 6.70 -15.81
C SER A 220 -20.79 7.19 -14.72
N VAL A 221 -19.50 7.06 -14.97
CA VAL A 221 -18.41 7.64 -14.17
C VAL A 221 -17.63 8.70 -14.95
N LYS A 222 -18.22 9.21 -16.04
CA LYS A 222 -17.63 10.28 -16.85
C LYS A 222 -17.35 11.49 -15.97
N TYR A 223 -16.22 12.15 -16.21
CA TYR A 223 -15.72 13.29 -15.44
C TYR A 223 -15.23 12.97 -14.02
N LEU A 224 -15.41 11.75 -13.52
CA LEU A 224 -14.83 11.31 -12.24
C LEU A 224 -13.44 10.70 -12.43
N ILE A 225 -13.21 10.08 -13.58
CA ILE A 225 -11.93 9.49 -14.02
C ILE A 225 -11.66 9.79 -15.51
N PRO A 226 -10.41 9.66 -15.99
CA PRO A 226 -10.05 9.95 -17.37
C PRO A 226 -10.75 9.02 -18.36
N ASP A 227 -11.12 9.56 -19.53
CA ASP A 227 -11.84 8.80 -20.57
C ASP A 227 -11.04 7.59 -21.07
N SER A 228 -9.70 7.68 -21.08
CA SER A 228 -8.80 6.56 -21.40
C SER A 228 -8.93 5.41 -20.40
N VAL A 229 -9.07 5.71 -19.11
CA VAL A 229 -9.30 4.74 -18.03
C VAL A 229 -10.70 4.13 -18.12
N ILE A 230 -11.74 4.94 -18.38
CA ILE A 230 -13.12 4.45 -18.59
C ILE A 230 -13.14 3.43 -19.74
N SER A 231 -12.50 3.79 -20.86
CA SER A 231 -12.43 2.94 -22.06
C SER A 231 -11.71 1.62 -21.76
N TYR A 232 -10.61 1.66 -21.01
CA TYR A 232 -9.87 0.47 -20.58
C TYR A 232 -10.72 -0.44 -19.68
N ILE A 233 -11.41 0.12 -18.69
CA ILE A 233 -12.30 -0.62 -17.78
C ILE A 233 -13.41 -1.33 -18.57
N ALA A 234 -14.06 -0.61 -19.49
CA ALA A 234 -15.14 -1.15 -20.29
C ALA A 234 -14.65 -2.27 -21.22
N HIS A 235 -13.50 -2.08 -21.88
CA HIS A 235 -12.93 -3.07 -22.80
C HIS A 235 -12.53 -4.39 -22.09
N HIS A 236 -12.01 -4.29 -20.87
CA HIS A 236 -11.56 -5.45 -20.10
C HIS A 236 -12.57 -5.99 -19.09
N ASN A 237 -13.76 -5.38 -18.98
CA ASN A 237 -14.82 -5.74 -18.03
C ASN A 237 -14.31 -5.91 -16.59
N ILE A 238 -13.54 -4.92 -16.10
CA ILE A 238 -12.72 -5.05 -14.87
C ILE A 238 -13.55 -5.07 -13.59
N TYR A 239 -14.58 -4.22 -13.51
CA TYR A 239 -15.39 -4.03 -12.30
C TYR A 239 -16.79 -4.60 -12.50
N THR A 240 -16.98 -5.80 -11.95
CA THR A 240 -18.20 -6.60 -11.95
C THR A 240 -18.57 -7.03 -10.52
N GLU A 241 -19.78 -7.55 -10.32
CA GLU A 241 -20.18 -8.15 -9.03
C GLU A 241 -19.19 -9.22 -8.54
N GLU A 242 -18.68 -10.04 -9.46
CA GLU A 242 -17.67 -11.06 -9.15
C GLU A 242 -16.37 -10.44 -8.65
N SER A 243 -15.89 -9.39 -9.32
CA SER A 243 -14.66 -8.70 -8.92
C SER A 243 -14.77 -8.06 -7.53
N GLU A 244 -15.93 -7.53 -7.15
CA GLU A 244 -16.17 -6.94 -5.81
C GLU A 244 -16.23 -7.98 -4.69
N ARG A 245 -16.67 -9.21 -5.01
CA ARG A 245 -16.67 -10.35 -4.07
C ARG A 245 -15.30 -10.99 -3.90
N ARG A 246 -14.32 -10.64 -4.74
CA ARG A 246 -12.95 -11.15 -4.56
C ARG A 246 -12.45 -10.76 -3.16
N ASN A 247 -11.91 -11.74 -2.44
CA ASN A 247 -11.40 -11.58 -1.07
C ASN A 247 -12.46 -11.25 0.00
N GLU A 248 -13.75 -11.53 -0.24
CA GLU A 248 -14.84 -11.23 0.71
C GLU A 248 -14.72 -11.96 2.06
N ASP A 249 -14.25 -13.22 2.05
CA ASP A 249 -14.30 -14.09 3.23
C ASP A 249 -13.07 -14.02 4.16
N VAL A 250 -12.11 -13.12 3.91
CA VAL A 250 -10.89 -13.09 4.74
C VAL A 250 -10.41 -11.66 4.98
N ASN A 251 -10.51 -11.22 6.23
CA ASN A 251 -10.11 -9.88 6.67
C ASN A 251 -8.60 -9.63 6.44
N VAL A 252 -8.24 -8.45 5.93
CA VAL A 252 -6.85 -8.03 5.68
C VAL A 252 -5.98 -8.14 6.94
N ALA A 253 -6.53 -7.83 8.13
CA ALA A 253 -5.83 -8.00 9.39
C ALA A 253 -5.57 -9.47 9.72
N VAL A 254 -6.55 -10.35 9.50
CA VAL A 254 -6.42 -11.81 9.68
C VAL A 254 -5.36 -12.38 8.72
N ARG A 255 -5.31 -11.92 7.46
CA ARG A 255 -4.27 -12.34 6.50
C ARG A 255 -2.87 -11.87 6.89
N LYS A 256 -2.74 -10.60 7.31
CA LYS A 256 -1.46 -10.05 7.78
C LYS A 256 -0.97 -10.79 9.02
N ILE A 257 -1.87 -11.16 9.93
CA ILE A 257 -1.54 -11.98 11.10
C ILE A 257 -1.14 -13.39 10.66
N ALA A 258 -1.91 -14.06 9.79
CA ALA A 258 -1.62 -15.41 9.29
C ALA A 258 -0.21 -15.53 8.69
N ASN A 259 0.23 -14.53 7.91
CA ASN A 259 1.59 -14.49 7.34
C ASN A 259 2.71 -14.26 8.39
N LEU A 260 2.36 -13.80 9.59
CA LEU A 260 3.29 -13.66 10.73
C LEU A 260 3.29 -14.91 11.62
N LEU A 261 2.30 -15.80 11.47
CA LEU A 261 2.24 -17.05 12.22
C LEU A 261 3.11 -18.09 11.49
N LYS A 262 4.18 -18.55 12.14
CA LYS A 262 4.78 -19.85 11.84
C LYS A 262 4.24 -20.80 12.91
N PRO A 263 3.07 -21.42 12.71
CA PRO A 263 2.51 -22.28 13.74
C PRO A 263 3.36 -23.55 13.86
N ASP A 264 3.71 -23.89 15.09
CA ASP A 264 4.28 -25.19 15.42
C ASP A 264 3.14 -26.20 15.54
N LYS A 265 3.26 -27.35 14.87
CA LYS A 265 2.26 -28.43 14.98
C LYS A 265 2.81 -29.53 15.89
N GLU A 266 2.12 -29.80 16.99
CA GLU A 266 2.33 -30.97 17.84
C GLU A 266 1.23 -31.98 17.55
N ILE A 267 1.60 -33.19 17.13
CA ILE A 267 0.65 -34.28 16.83
C ILE A 267 0.86 -35.38 17.86
N LEU A 268 -0.20 -35.72 18.60
CA LEU A 268 -0.23 -36.82 19.55
C LEU A 268 -1.21 -37.88 19.03
N GLN A 269 -0.73 -39.13 18.93
CA GLN A 269 -1.53 -40.26 18.46
C GLN A 269 -1.59 -41.34 19.53
N ASN A 270 -2.80 -41.80 19.86
CA ASN A 270 -3.03 -42.95 20.73
C ASN A 270 -4.03 -43.92 20.07
N GLY A 271 -3.51 -44.87 19.30
CA GLY A 271 -4.32 -45.73 18.44
C GLY A 271 -5.02 -44.91 17.35
N ASP A 272 -6.34 -45.01 17.29
CA ASP A 272 -7.20 -44.27 16.34
C ASP A 272 -7.57 -42.87 16.85
N HIS A 273 -7.20 -42.53 18.09
CA HIS A 273 -7.47 -41.23 18.67
C HIS A 273 -6.29 -40.27 18.39
N MET A 274 -6.61 -39.11 17.82
CA MET A 274 -5.66 -38.11 17.35
C MET A 274 -5.90 -36.77 18.03
N ILE A 275 -4.82 -36.14 18.51
CA ILE A 275 -4.84 -34.76 19.00
C ILE A 275 -3.79 -33.96 18.23
N ILE A 276 -4.24 -32.98 17.45
CA ILE A 276 -3.38 -32.04 16.73
C ILE A 276 -3.45 -30.69 17.41
N LYS A 277 -2.34 -30.24 18.00
CA LYS A 277 -2.21 -28.89 18.55
C LYS A 277 -1.43 -28.03 17.57
N THR A 278 -2.09 -27.06 17.00
CA THR A 278 -1.46 -25.99 16.22
C THR A 278 -1.16 -24.84 17.18
N LEU A 279 0.10 -24.71 17.59
CA LEU A 279 0.58 -23.74 18.56
C LEU A 279 1.10 -22.51 17.83
N SER A 280 0.66 -21.34 18.25
CA SER A 280 1.04 -20.07 17.64
C SER A 280 1.08 -18.98 18.71
N THR A 281 1.93 -17.97 18.49
CA THR A 281 2.04 -16.80 19.37
C THR A 281 0.76 -15.96 19.45
N PHE A 282 -0.19 -16.19 18.54
CA PHE A 282 -1.47 -15.49 18.52
C PHE A 282 -2.60 -16.33 19.12
N ARG A 283 -2.80 -17.56 18.64
CA ARG A 283 -3.90 -18.43 19.09
C ARG A 283 -3.54 -19.88 18.88
N ASN A 284 -3.70 -20.68 19.93
CA ASN A 284 -3.51 -22.13 19.86
C ASN A 284 -4.82 -22.79 19.44
N TYR A 285 -4.73 -23.73 18.52
CA TYR A 285 -5.84 -24.56 18.10
C TYR A 285 -5.58 -26.01 18.49
N ILE A 286 -6.58 -26.68 19.07
CA ILE A 286 -6.50 -28.08 19.44
C ILE A 286 -7.65 -28.79 18.72
N MET A 287 -7.29 -29.71 17.84
CA MET A 287 -8.21 -30.60 17.16
C MET A 287 -8.07 -31.98 17.79
N GLU A 288 -9.18 -32.56 18.24
CA GLU A 288 -9.23 -33.88 18.86
C GLU A 288 -10.32 -34.71 18.17
N PHE A 289 -9.95 -35.87 17.61
CA PHE A 289 -10.86 -36.71 16.83
C PHE A 289 -10.44 -38.18 16.84
N ASP A 290 -11.38 -39.05 16.48
CA ASP A 290 -11.09 -40.46 16.18
C ASP A 290 -11.09 -40.65 14.66
N VAL A 291 -10.07 -41.35 14.13
CA VAL A 291 -9.98 -41.69 12.71
C VAL A 291 -11.20 -42.50 12.28
N GLY A 292 -11.79 -42.14 11.14
CA GLY A 292 -12.98 -42.78 10.57
C GLY A 292 -14.31 -42.37 11.21
N LYS A 293 -14.33 -41.35 12.08
CA LYS A 293 -15.57 -40.79 12.65
C LYS A 293 -15.73 -39.32 12.29
N GLU A 294 -16.99 -38.91 12.11
CA GLU A 294 -17.34 -37.50 11.96
C GLU A 294 -17.14 -36.77 13.28
N PHE A 295 -16.59 -35.56 13.22
CA PHE A 295 -16.50 -34.64 14.34
C PHE A 295 -16.79 -33.21 13.90
N GLU A 296 -17.11 -32.36 14.88
CA GLU A 296 -17.35 -30.93 14.66
C GLU A 296 -16.01 -30.19 14.74
N GLU A 297 -15.50 -29.73 13.60
CA GLU A 297 -14.29 -28.90 13.53
C GLU A 297 -14.66 -27.44 13.85
N ASP A 298 -14.18 -26.94 15.00
CA ASP A 298 -14.37 -25.54 15.40
C ASP A 298 -13.34 -24.64 14.71
N LEU A 299 -13.73 -23.91 13.66
CA LEU A 299 -12.87 -22.98 12.94
C LEU A 299 -13.00 -21.54 13.45
N ALA A 300 -13.49 -21.32 14.69
CA ALA A 300 -13.68 -20.00 15.33
C ALA A 300 -12.40 -19.17 15.58
N GLY A 301 -11.31 -19.48 14.89
CA GLY A 301 -10.08 -18.69 14.81
C GLY A 301 -9.57 -18.44 13.40
N VAL A 302 -10.20 -18.99 12.36
CA VAL A 302 -9.83 -18.81 10.95
C VAL A 302 -10.93 -18.05 10.21
N ASP A 303 -12.20 -18.50 10.33
CA ASP A 303 -13.33 -17.92 9.59
C ASP A 303 -14.67 -17.92 10.36
N ASP A 304 -14.66 -18.20 11.68
CA ASP A 304 -15.85 -18.23 12.54
C ASP A 304 -16.94 -19.25 12.14
N ARG A 305 -16.58 -20.28 11.35
CA ARG A 305 -17.48 -21.38 11.01
C ARG A 305 -17.25 -22.61 11.89
N LYS A 306 -18.27 -23.47 11.91
CA LYS A 306 -18.18 -24.83 12.40
C LYS A 306 -18.53 -25.78 11.27
N CYS A 307 -17.70 -26.78 11.03
CA CYS A 307 -17.89 -27.74 9.95
C CYS A 307 -17.96 -29.17 10.51
N MET A 308 -18.66 -30.06 9.81
CA MET A 308 -18.62 -31.49 10.10
C MET A 308 -17.58 -32.11 9.17
N ASP A 309 -16.58 -32.75 9.74
CA ASP A 309 -15.45 -33.31 9.00
C ASP A 309 -15.23 -34.78 9.34
N LEU A 310 -14.84 -35.58 8.33
CA LEU A 310 -14.48 -36.99 8.43
C LEU A 310 -13.02 -37.16 8.00
N LYS A 311 -12.18 -37.75 8.86
CA LYS A 311 -10.78 -38.06 8.52
C LYS A 311 -10.60 -39.57 8.37
N GLU A 312 -10.34 -40.00 7.14
CA GLU A 312 -10.21 -41.43 6.80
C GLU A 312 -8.83 -42.01 7.13
N ASP A 313 -7.80 -41.18 7.26
CA ASP A 313 -6.45 -41.62 7.65
C ASP A 313 -5.71 -40.59 8.52
N ALA A 314 -4.65 -41.05 9.19
CA ALA A 314 -3.84 -40.26 10.11
C ALA A 314 -2.74 -39.41 9.43
N TYR A 315 -2.61 -39.46 8.10
CA TYR A 315 -1.49 -38.85 7.37
C TYR A 315 -1.89 -37.82 6.31
N SER A 316 -3.18 -37.63 6.04
CA SER A 316 -3.72 -36.62 5.12
C SER A 316 -3.36 -35.16 5.47
N PHE A 317 -2.67 -34.89 6.58
CA PHE A 317 -2.31 -33.55 7.08
C PHE A 317 -0.84 -33.15 6.87
N LEU A 318 0.00 -34.03 6.31
CA LEU A 318 1.46 -33.83 6.18
C LEU A 318 1.93 -33.18 4.87
N THR A 319 1.03 -32.81 3.97
CA THR A 319 1.33 -32.10 2.71
C THR A 319 0.88 -30.66 2.71
#